data_AF-A0A5N6P9B5-F1
#
_entry.id   AF-A0A5N6P9B5-F1
#
_cell.length_a   1.000
_cell.length_b   1.000
_cell.length_c   1.000
_cell.angle_alpha   90.00
_cell.angle_beta   90.00
_cell.angle_gamma   90.00
#
_symmetry.space_group_name_H-M   'P 1'
#
loop_
_entity.id
_entity.type
_entity.pdbx_description
1 polymer ?
#
loop_
_entity_poly.entity_id
_entity_poly.type
_entity_poly.pdbx_seq_one_letter_code
_entity_poly.pdbx_strand_id
1 'polypeptide(L)'
;MTVEETNTVEVELECPPDGPPVAIAIKTDEEKAMVPVEPQVVAEKPAEVCEEKQKEASVNRDDVLAKVAMEKSHLLKHGKKVRNLNPRTTQQKLSSIKAWENSKKAELEAELKKIEEDLETKKAKYIEKMKNKVVLVHKTAEEKRAITEAKCREDILKAEEVATKLRATGETPKKLLGWFKS
;
A
#
# COMPACT_ATOMS: atom_id res chain seq x y z
N MET A 1 58.46 24.45 -7.37
CA MET A 1 57.19 24.26 -6.63
C MET A 1 56.09 24.15 -7.67
N THR A 2 55.24 23.16 -7.46
CA THR A 2 54.41 22.45 -8.43
C THR A 2 53.29 23.30 -9.04
N VAL A 3 53.05 23.06 -10.33
CA VAL A 3 51.82 23.36 -11.08
C VAL A 3 50.78 22.34 -10.65
N GLU A 4 49.58 22.78 -10.25
CA GLU A 4 48.39 21.91 -10.23
C GLU A 4 47.22 22.61 -10.93
N GLU A 5 46.91 22.09 -12.10
CA GLU A 5 45.69 22.32 -12.86
C GLU A 5 44.50 21.69 -12.12
N THR A 6 43.42 22.45 -11.95
CA THR A 6 42.17 21.89 -11.42
C THR A 6 41.20 21.62 -12.57
N ASN A 7 41.01 20.33 -12.79
CA ASN A 7 40.15 19.70 -13.78
C ASN A 7 38.67 19.99 -13.48
N THR A 8 37.93 20.42 -14.51
CA THR A 8 36.49 20.71 -14.44
C THR A 8 35.74 19.43 -14.79
N VAL A 9 34.91 18.91 -13.87
CA VAL A 9 34.02 17.78 -14.16
C VAL A 9 32.60 18.30 -14.25
N GLU A 10 32.12 18.45 -15.48
CA GLU A 10 30.70 18.57 -15.80
C GLU A 10 30.00 17.24 -15.48
N VAL A 11 28.94 17.28 -14.66
CA VAL A 11 28.04 16.14 -14.49
C VAL A 11 26.65 16.57 -14.94
N GLU A 12 26.32 16.05 -16.12
CA GLU A 12 25.06 16.11 -16.84
C GLU A 12 23.91 15.56 -15.96
N LEU A 13 22.81 16.33 -15.88
CA LEU A 13 21.61 15.99 -15.12
C LEU A 13 20.63 15.20 -16.00
N GLU A 14 20.62 13.87 -15.89
CA GLU A 14 19.51 13.06 -16.40
C GLU A 14 18.39 12.94 -15.35
N CYS A 15 17.17 13.27 -15.76
CA CYS A 15 15.93 13.11 -15.00
C CYS A 15 15.32 11.72 -15.23
N PRO A 16 14.75 11.03 -14.22
CA PRO A 16 13.92 9.86 -14.47
C PRO A 16 12.46 10.27 -14.79
N PRO A 17 11.83 9.67 -15.82
CA PRO A 17 10.48 10.01 -16.27
C PRO A 17 9.35 9.43 -15.41
N ASP A 18 8.21 10.09 -15.53
CA ASP A 18 6.90 9.87 -14.90
C ASP A 18 6.43 8.40 -14.78
N GLY A 19 5.75 8.11 -13.67
CA GLY A 19 4.94 6.91 -13.52
C GLY A 19 3.50 7.12 -14.04
N PRO A 20 2.71 6.04 -14.23
CA PRO A 20 1.26 6.14 -14.41
C PRO A 20 0.46 5.57 -13.21
N PRO A 21 -0.70 6.17 -12.85
CA PRO A 21 -1.65 5.59 -11.90
C PRO A 21 -2.88 5.02 -12.63
N VAL A 22 -3.27 3.75 -12.43
CA VAL A 22 -4.59 3.27 -12.89
C VAL A 22 -5.23 2.20 -11.98
N ALA A 23 -6.33 2.63 -11.35
CA ALA A 23 -7.62 1.98 -11.07
C ALA A 23 -7.72 0.54 -10.52
N ILE A 24 -8.29 0.43 -9.31
CA ILE A 24 -8.94 -0.76 -8.77
C ILE A 24 -10.43 -0.69 -9.15
N ALA A 25 -10.92 -1.69 -9.89
CA ALA A 25 -12.35 -1.87 -10.18
C ALA A 25 -12.92 -3.01 -9.32
N ILE A 26 -13.85 -2.68 -8.43
CA ILE A 26 -14.69 -3.63 -7.68
C ILE A 26 -15.90 -3.97 -8.56
N LYS A 27 -16.21 -5.25 -8.75
CA LYS A 27 -17.50 -5.73 -9.25
C LYS A 27 -17.97 -6.90 -8.39
N THR A 28 -18.98 -6.62 -7.58
CA THR A 28 -19.92 -7.56 -6.96
C THR A 28 -21.04 -7.81 -7.97
N ASP A 29 -21.56 -9.04 -8.08
CA ASP A 29 -23.01 -9.31 -8.05
C ASP A 29 -23.33 -10.81 -8.20
N GLU A 30 -24.27 -11.23 -7.37
CA GLU A 30 -24.88 -12.54 -7.22
C GLU A 30 -25.98 -12.82 -8.28
N GLU A 31 -26.45 -14.07 -8.26
CA GLU A 31 -27.76 -14.56 -8.70
C GLU A 31 -28.03 -14.74 -10.21
N LYS A 32 -28.06 -16.01 -10.62
CA LYS A 32 -28.72 -16.49 -11.84
C LYS A 32 -29.98 -17.26 -11.45
N ALA A 33 -31.10 -16.56 -11.35
CA ALA A 33 -32.44 -17.14 -11.23
C ALA A 33 -32.98 -17.54 -12.62
N MET A 34 -33.49 -18.77 -12.74
CA MET A 34 -34.09 -19.34 -13.95
C MET A 34 -35.56 -18.91 -14.08
N VAL A 35 -35.92 -18.45 -15.28
CA VAL A 35 -37.22 -17.90 -15.69
C VAL A 35 -38.32 -18.98 -15.82
N PRO A 36 -39.60 -18.62 -15.62
CA PRO A 36 -40.75 -19.53 -15.46
C PRO A 36 -41.36 -19.98 -16.78
N VAL A 37 -42.00 -21.15 -16.80
CA VAL A 37 -42.86 -21.61 -17.90
C VAL A 37 -44.22 -22.01 -17.32
N GLU A 38 -45.25 -21.27 -17.73
CA GLU A 38 -46.67 -21.55 -17.48
C GLU A 38 -47.34 -22.17 -18.73
N PRO A 39 -48.55 -22.76 -18.60
CA PRO A 39 -48.88 -24.07 -19.15
C PRO A 39 -49.76 -24.01 -20.41
N GLN A 40 -49.72 -25.08 -21.22
CA GLN A 40 -50.73 -25.30 -22.26
C GLN A 40 -51.36 -26.69 -22.19
N VAL A 41 -52.65 -26.63 -21.87
CA VAL A 41 -53.75 -27.58 -22.03
C VAL A 41 -53.91 -28.07 -23.47
N VAL A 42 -54.10 -29.39 -23.66
CA VAL A 42 -55.21 -29.93 -24.49
C VAL A 42 -55.59 -31.31 -23.91
N ALA A 43 -56.86 -31.44 -23.57
CA ALA A 43 -57.53 -32.68 -23.24
C ALA A 43 -58.21 -33.26 -24.49
N GLU A 44 -58.24 -34.57 -24.65
CA GLU A 44 -59.50 -35.28 -24.94
C GLU A 44 -59.43 -36.79 -24.64
N LYS A 45 -60.55 -37.24 -24.03
CA LYS A 45 -61.00 -38.57 -23.57
C LYS A 45 -61.36 -39.47 -24.80
N PRO A 46 -61.91 -40.71 -24.71
CA PRO A 46 -62.28 -41.54 -23.55
C PRO A 46 -61.98 -43.06 -23.65
N ALA A 47 -61.93 -43.74 -22.50
CA ALA A 47 -62.67 -44.97 -22.11
C ALA A 47 -61.60 -45.92 -21.51
N GLU A 48 -61.77 -46.70 -20.45
CA GLU A 48 -62.94 -47.41 -19.94
C GLU A 48 -62.62 -47.86 -18.49
N VAL A 49 -63.68 -48.14 -17.76
CA VAL A 49 -63.81 -48.67 -16.40
C VAL A 49 -62.72 -49.65 -15.93
N CYS A 50 -62.23 -49.45 -14.70
CA CYS A 50 -62.14 -50.53 -13.72
C CYS A 50 -62.19 -49.95 -12.30
N GLU A 51 -63.33 -50.12 -11.65
CA GLU A 51 -63.46 -50.01 -10.21
C GLU A 51 -62.63 -51.10 -9.51
N GLU A 52 -62.48 -50.93 -8.20
CA GLU A 52 -61.85 -51.84 -7.23
C GLU A 52 -60.32 -51.76 -7.22
N LYS A 53 -59.67 -51.16 -6.22
CA LYS A 53 -59.87 -51.46 -4.80
C LYS A 53 -59.25 -50.31 -4.02
N GLN A 54 -60.02 -49.68 -3.15
CA GLN A 54 -59.45 -49.12 -1.93
C GLN A 54 -58.76 -50.29 -1.22
N LYS A 55 -57.47 -50.51 -1.51
CA LYS A 55 -56.61 -51.09 -0.49
C LYS A 55 -56.47 -49.97 0.52
N GLU A 56 -57.40 -49.94 1.47
CA GLU A 56 -56.99 -49.74 2.86
C GLU A 56 -55.74 -50.58 3.00
N ALA A 57 -54.58 -49.94 2.85
CA ALA A 57 -53.31 -50.58 3.08
C ALA A 57 -53.41 -50.93 4.55
N SER A 58 -53.83 -52.17 4.84
CA SER A 58 -53.87 -52.69 6.20
C SER A 58 -52.42 -52.64 6.61
N VAL A 59 -52.07 -51.55 7.28
CA VAL A 59 -50.73 -51.30 7.76
C VAL A 59 -50.40 -52.54 8.57
N ASN A 60 -49.54 -53.39 8.02
CA ASN A 60 -49.24 -54.66 8.64
C ASN A 60 -48.64 -54.29 9.99
N ARG A 61 -49.22 -54.83 11.06
CA ARG A 61 -48.82 -54.54 12.43
C ARG A 61 -47.30 -54.76 12.60
N ASP A 62 -46.74 -55.73 11.89
CA ASP A 62 -45.32 -56.07 11.92
C ASP A 62 -44.45 -55.00 11.24
N ASP A 63 -44.93 -54.35 10.18
CA ASP A 63 -44.22 -53.25 9.51
C ASP A 63 -44.12 -52.00 10.40
N VAL A 64 -45.18 -51.69 11.15
CA VAL A 64 -45.16 -50.61 12.14
C VAL A 64 -44.21 -50.96 13.27
N LEU A 65 -44.26 -52.20 13.74
CA LEU A 65 -43.40 -52.67 14.82
C LEU A 65 -41.92 -52.63 14.41
N ALA A 66 -41.59 -53.01 13.18
CA ALA A 66 -40.24 -52.92 12.62
C ALA A 66 -39.76 -51.46 12.54
N LYS A 67 -40.61 -50.53 12.08
CA LYS A 67 -40.28 -49.09 12.05
C LYS A 67 -40.02 -48.54 13.45
N VAL A 68 -40.87 -48.87 14.42
CA VAL A 68 -40.69 -48.47 15.83
C VAL A 68 -39.42 -49.08 16.44
N ALA A 69 -39.09 -50.34 16.10
CA ALA A 69 -37.87 -50.98 16.56
C ALA A 69 -36.61 -50.34 15.97
N MET A 70 -36.63 -49.96 14.69
CA MET A 70 -35.56 -49.21 14.04
C MET A 70 -35.39 -47.81 14.65
N GLU A 71 -36.49 -47.08 14.86
CA GLU A 71 -36.48 -45.78 15.51
C GLU A 71 -35.89 -45.87 16.92
N LYS A 72 -36.34 -46.84 17.73
CA LYS A 72 -35.79 -47.11 19.06
C LYS A 72 -34.29 -47.41 19.00
N SER A 73 -33.86 -48.26 18.05
CA SER A 73 -32.44 -48.56 17.82
C SER A 73 -31.64 -47.29 17.47
N HIS A 74 -32.20 -46.42 16.62
CA HIS A 74 -31.58 -45.17 16.23
C HIS A 74 -31.48 -44.20 17.41
N LEU A 75 -32.54 -44.03 18.21
CA LEU A 75 -32.51 -43.18 19.40
C LEU A 75 -31.50 -43.67 20.43
N LEU A 76 -31.40 -44.99 20.65
CA LEU A 76 -30.39 -45.56 21.54
C LEU A 76 -28.96 -45.32 21.03
N LYS A 77 -28.73 -45.45 19.71
CA LYS A 77 -27.43 -45.16 19.09
C LYS A 77 -27.07 -43.67 19.22
N HIS A 78 -28.01 -42.76 18.95
CA HIS A 78 -27.81 -41.32 19.09
C HIS A 78 -27.58 -40.92 20.55
N GLY A 79 -28.37 -41.44 21.50
CA GLY A 79 -28.19 -41.18 22.92
C GLY A 79 -26.83 -41.62 23.46
N LYS A 80 -26.32 -42.79 23.01
CA LYS A 80 -24.95 -43.23 23.33
C LYS A 80 -23.89 -42.30 22.70
N LYS A 81 -24.07 -41.89 21.43
CA LYS A 81 -23.15 -40.98 20.74
C LYS A 81 -23.05 -39.62 21.44
N VAL A 82 -24.20 -39.05 21.84
CA VAL A 82 -24.25 -37.76 22.55
C VAL A 82 -23.61 -37.86 23.94
N ARG A 83 -23.85 -38.96 24.67
CA ARG A 83 -23.21 -39.21 25.97
C ARG A 83 -21.69 -39.33 25.88
N ASN A 84 -21.18 -39.80 24.74
CA ASN A 84 -19.74 -39.93 24.48
C ASN A 84 -19.10 -38.63 23.94
N LEU A 85 -19.89 -37.58 23.62
CA LEU A 85 -19.33 -36.26 23.31
C LEU A 85 -18.79 -35.66 24.61
N ASN A 86 -17.48 -35.46 24.67
CA ASN A 86 -16.85 -34.80 25.80
C ASN A 86 -16.75 -33.28 25.52
N PRO A 87 -17.52 -32.42 26.20
CA PRO A 87 -17.47 -30.97 25.96
C PRO A 87 -16.07 -30.39 26.17
N ARG A 88 -15.26 -30.98 27.06
CA ARG A 88 -13.87 -30.55 27.29
C ARG A 88 -12.98 -30.75 26.07
N THR A 89 -13.15 -31.83 25.31
CA THR A 89 -12.32 -32.10 24.11
C THR A 89 -12.74 -31.22 22.94
N THR A 90 -14.03 -30.94 22.80
CA THR A 90 -14.54 -29.95 21.82
C THR A 90 -14.03 -28.55 22.16
N GLN A 91 -14.14 -28.12 23.41
CA GLN A 91 -13.61 -26.83 23.88
C GLN A 91 -12.10 -26.72 23.64
N GLN A 92 -11.34 -27.78 23.91
CA GLN A 92 -9.90 -27.81 23.66
C GLN A 92 -9.58 -27.61 22.17
N LYS A 93 -10.29 -28.29 21.27
CA LYS A 93 -10.12 -28.11 19.83
C LYS A 93 -10.44 -26.69 19.38
N LEU A 94 -11.53 -26.10 19.86
CA LEU A 94 -11.90 -24.71 19.55
C LEU A 94 -10.84 -23.73 20.05
N SER A 95 -10.32 -23.92 21.27
CA SER A 95 -9.23 -23.10 21.80
C SER A 95 -7.94 -23.26 20.98
N SER A 96 -7.61 -24.47 20.53
CA SER A 96 -6.46 -24.70 19.64
C SER A 96 -6.60 -23.99 18.30
N ILE A 97 -7.79 -24.02 17.69
CA ILE A 97 -8.08 -23.30 16.44
C ILE A 97 -7.91 -21.80 16.67
N LYS A 98 -8.52 -21.26 17.73
CA LYS A 98 -8.41 -19.83 18.07
C LYS A 98 -6.98 -19.39 18.33
N ALA A 99 -6.19 -20.23 19.01
CA ALA A 99 -4.76 -19.95 19.24
C ALA A 99 -3.97 -19.93 17.93
N TRP A 100 -4.25 -20.86 17.02
CA TRP A 100 -3.61 -20.91 15.70
C TRP A 100 -3.99 -19.70 14.83
N GLU A 101 -5.28 -19.32 14.82
CA GLU A 101 -5.74 -18.10 14.13
C GLU A 101 -5.06 -16.85 14.69
N ASN A 102 -4.97 -16.73 16.02
CA ASN A 102 -4.29 -15.62 16.65
C ASN A 102 -2.80 -15.60 16.31
N SER A 103 -2.14 -16.76 16.24
CA SER A 103 -0.74 -16.85 15.80
C SER A 103 -0.57 -16.37 14.36
N LYS A 104 -1.47 -16.74 13.45
CA LYS A 104 -1.41 -16.31 12.05
C LYS A 104 -1.72 -14.83 11.87
N LYS A 105 -2.66 -14.31 12.66
CA LYS A 105 -2.94 -12.88 12.71
C LYS A 105 -1.72 -12.09 13.22
N ALA A 106 -1.10 -12.54 14.30
CA ALA A 106 0.09 -11.90 14.85
C ALA A 106 1.29 -11.94 13.88
N GLU A 107 1.45 -13.03 13.12
CA GLU A 107 2.47 -13.13 12.07
C GLU A 107 2.28 -12.07 10.98
N LEU A 108 1.05 -11.92 10.46
CA LEU A 108 0.72 -10.89 9.46
C LEU A 108 0.81 -9.47 10.01
N GLU A 109 0.39 -9.24 11.26
CA GLU A 109 0.53 -7.93 11.92
C GLU A 109 2.00 -7.54 12.12
N ALA A 110 2.88 -8.51 12.40
CA ALA A 110 4.31 -8.27 12.52
C ALA A 110 4.93 -7.93 11.16
N GLU A 111 4.53 -8.62 10.09
CA GLU A 111 4.98 -8.30 8.73
C GLU A 111 4.52 -6.91 8.29
N LEU A 112 3.27 -6.55 8.59
CA LEU A 112 2.72 -5.22 8.32
C LEU A 112 3.55 -4.14 9.02
N LYS A 113 3.80 -4.29 10.33
CA LYS A 113 4.61 -3.33 11.10
C LYS A 113 6.02 -3.18 10.55
N LYS A 114 6.65 -4.28 10.15
CA LYS A 114 7.98 -4.24 9.52
C LYS A 114 7.98 -3.41 8.23
N ILE A 115 6.95 -3.59 7.39
CA ILE A 115 6.80 -2.81 6.15
C ILE A 115 6.58 -1.33 6.48
N GLU A 116 5.76 -1.00 7.47
CA GLU A 116 5.52 0.37 7.92
C GLU A 116 6.80 1.04 8.43
N GLU A 117 7.59 0.35 9.25
CA GLU A 117 8.89 0.85 9.75
C GLU A 117 9.90 1.07 8.62
N ASP A 118 9.97 0.15 7.65
CA ASP A 118 10.83 0.28 6.47
C ASP A 118 10.42 1.48 5.60
N LEU A 119 9.12 1.71 5.44
CA LEU A 119 8.60 2.85 4.69
C LEU A 119 8.91 4.17 5.40
N GLU A 120 8.71 4.26 6.72
CA GLU A 120 9.03 5.46 7.48
C GLU A 120 10.54 5.75 7.47
N THR A 121 11.36 4.70 7.59
CA THR A 121 12.82 4.82 7.47
C THR A 121 13.24 5.34 6.09
N LYS A 122 12.66 4.81 5.01
CA LYS A 122 12.93 5.29 3.64
C LYS A 122 12.51 6.75 3.49
N LYS A 123 11.32 7.10 3.97
CA LYS A 123 10.80 8.47 3.93
C LYS A 123 11.72 9.45 4.67
N ALA A 124 12.14 9.12 5.88
CA ALA A 124 13.09 9.92 6.66
C ALA A 124 14.41 10.12 5.93
N LYS A 125 14.99 9.05 5.37
CA LYS A 125 16.23 9.11 4.56
C LYS A 125 16.07 10.02 3.34
N TYR A 126 14.95 9.97 2.64
CA TYR A 126 14.71 10.84 1.48
C TYR A 126 14.55 12.30 1.89
N ILE A 127 13.82 12.58 2.96
CA ILE A 127 13.67 13.94 3.51
C ILE A 127 15.05 14.50 3.88
N GLU A 128 15.87 13.73 4.59
CA GLU A 128 17.24 14.13 4.95
C GLU A 128 18.10 14.40 3.71
N LYS A 129 18.08 13.51 2.72
CA LYS A 129 18.80 13.72 1.44
C LYS A 129 18.38 15.03 0.76
N MET A 130 17.09 15.34 0.73
CA MET A 130 16.60 16.58 0.13
C MET A 130 17.03 17.81 0.95
N LYS A 131 16.98 17.75 2.28
CA LYS A 131 17.50 18.81 3.15
C LYS A 131 19.00 19.03 2.94
N ASN A 132 19.79 17.97 2.81
CA ASN A 132 21.22 18.05 2.55
C ASN A 132 21.52 18.72 1.20
N LYS A 133 20.72 18.42 0.15
CA LYS A 133 20.83 19.11 -1.15
C LYS A 133 20.55 20.60 -1.03
N VAL A 134 19.52 20.99 -0.27
CA VAL A 134 19.20 22.40 -0.01
C VAL A 134 20.37 23.09 0.71
N VAL A 135 20.93 22.46 1.74
CA VAL A 135 22.11 22.99 2.45
C VAL A 135 23.31 23.13 1.53
N LEU A 136 23.55 22.17 0.63
CA LEU A 136 24.64 22.25 -0.34
C LEU A 136 24.45 23.44 -1.29
N VAL A 137 23.25 23.63 -1.85
CA VAL A 137 22.94 24.77 -2.71
C VAL A 137 23.18 26.09 -1.98
N HIS A 138 22.74 26.19 -0.72
CA HIS A 138 22.95 27.38 0.09
C HIS A 138 24.45 27.64 0.33
N LYS A 139 25.20 26.62 0.75
CA LYS A 139 26.65 26.70 0.96
C LYS A 139 27.38 27.16 -0.30
N THR A 140 27.07 26.58 -1.46
CA THR A 140 27.67 26.98 -2.74
C THR A 140 27.31 28.42 -3.13
N ALA A 141 26.09 28.86 -2.85
CA ALA A 141 25.69 30.24 -3.09
C ALA A 141 26.43 31.23 -2.17
N GLU A 142 26.57 30.90 -0.89
CA GLU A 142 27.33 31.69 0.08
C GLU A 142 28.81 31.76 -0.27
N GLU A 143 29.42 30.66 -0.70
CA GLU A 143 30.80 30.61 -1.16
C GLU A 143 31.01 31.56 -2.36
N LYS A 144 30.12 31.52 -3.35
CA LYS A 144 30.18 32.46 -4.48
C LYS A 144 30.03 33.92 -4.04
N ARG A 145 29.13 34.21 -3.09
CA ARG A 145 28.97 35.56 -2.53
C ARG A 145 30.24 36.01 -1.82
N ALA A 146 30.84 35.17 -0.99
CA ALA A 146 32.07 35.47 -0.27
C ALA A 146 33.23 35.74 -1.23
N ILE A 147 33.38 34.96 -2.31
CA ILE A 147 34.41 35.17 -3.33
C ILE A 147 34.22 36.52 -4.03
N THR A 148 32.99 36.85 -4.45
CA THR A 148 32.71 38.14 -5.11
C THR A 148 32.94 39.31 -4.16
N GLU A 149 32.54 39.18 -2.89
CA GLU A 149 32.76 40.21 -1.88
C GLU A 149 34.25 40.41 -1.59
N ALA A 150 35.04 39.32 -1.51
CA ALA A 150 36.47 39.41 -1.32
C ALA A 150 37.15 40.16 -2.48
N LYS A 151 36.77 39.86 -3.73
CA LYS A 151 37.28 40.57 -4.93
C LYS A 151 36.88 42.05 -4.92
N CYS A 152 35.62 42.35 -4.59
CA CYS A 152 35.14 43.73 -4.50
C CYS A 152 35.93 44.53 -3.44
N ARG A 153 36.15 43.95 -2.27
CA ARG A 153 36.95 44.57 -1.20
C ARG A 153 38.41 44.77 -1.62
N GLU A 154 39.00 43.80 -2.32
CA GLU A 154 40.36 43.93 -2.87
C GLU A 154 40.47 45.10 -3.86
N ASP A 155 39.52 45.24 -4.78
CA ASP A 155 39.51 46.33 -5.76
C ASP A 155 39.31 47.70 -5.10
N ILE A 156 38.47 47.78 -4.06
CA ILE A 156 38.32 48.99 -3.24
C ILE A 156 39.64 49.36 -2.57
N LEU A 157 40.32 48.40 -1.92
CA LEU A 157 41.61 48.65 -1.28
C LEU A 157 42.67 49.11 -2.29
N LYS A 158 42.74 48.50 -3.49
CA LYS A 158 43.63 48.96 -4.56
C LYS A 158 43.31 50.39 -5.01
N ALA A 159 42.05 50.73 -5.16
CA ALA A 159 41.63 52.08 -5.54
C ALA A 159 42.00 53.11 -4.46
N GLU A 160 41.82 52.77 -3.18
CA GLU A 160 42.21 53.60 -2.04
C GLU A 160 43.72 53.79 -1.94
N GLU A 161 44.51 52.74 -2.18
CA GLU A 161 45.97 52.84 -2.25
C GLU A 161 46.41 53.78 -3.37
N VAL A 162 45.82 53.65 -4.57
CA VAL A 162 46.11 54.53 -5.71
C VAL A 162 45.72 55.96 -5.39
N ALA A 163 44.54 56.19 -4.80
CA ALA A 163 44.09 57.52 -4.39
C ALA A 163 45.01 58.15 -3.34
N THR A 164 45.48 57.35 -2.38
CA THR A 164 46.43 57.80 -1.34
C THR A 164 47.79 58.14 -1.93
N LYS A 165 48.32 57.31 -2.84
CA LYS A 165 49.56 57.59 -3.57
C LYS A 165 49.47 58.90 -4.35
N LEU A 166 48.38 59.12 -5.10
CA LEU A 166 48.16 60.36 -5.85
C LEU A 166 48.07 61.58 -4.91
N ARG A 167 47.37 61.45 -3.77
CA ARG A 167 47.26 62.52 -2.76
C ARG A 167 48.63 62.86 -2.15
N ALA A 168 49.48 61.85 -1.90
CA ALA A 168 50.81 62.05 -1.32
C ALA A 168 51.81 62.65 -2.31
N THR A 169 51.81 62.21 -3.57
CA THR A 169 52.73 62.71 -4.61
C THR A 169 52.27 64.05 -5.21
N GLY A 170 51.00 64.43 -5.03
CA GLY A 170 50.43 65.64 -5.64
C GLY A 170 50.17 65.51 -7.15
N GLU A 171 50.22 64.29 -7.70
CA GLU A 171 49.96 64.06 -9.12
C GLU A 171 48.47 64.17 -9.44
N THR A 172 48.14 64.99 -10.44
CA THR A 172 46.78 65.10 -10.94
C THR A 172 46.43 63.85 -11.76
N PRO A 173 45.27 63.20 -11.56
CA PRO A 173 44.99 61.92 -12.20
C PRO A 173 44.86 62.08 -13.73
N LYS A 174 45.81 61.50 -14.47
CA LYS A 174 46.06 61.75 -15.90
C LYS A 174 44.92 61.32 -16.85
N LYS A 175 43.92 60.58 -16.36
CA LYS A 175 42.78 60.07 -17.15
C LYS A 175 41.40 60.67 -16.79
N LEU A 176 41.31 61.56 -15.79
CA LEU A 176 40.01 62.12 -15.36
C LEU A 176 39.41 63.13 -16.34
N LEU A 177 40.19 63.73 -17.26
CA LEU A 177 39.69 64.76 -18.18
C LEU A 177 38.70 64.25 -19.24
N GLY A 178 38.52 62.92 -19.40
CA GLY A 178 37.57 62.34 -20.35
C GLY A 178 36.21 61.97 -19.75
N TRP A 179 36.12 61.75 -18.44
CA TRP A 179 34.92 61.19 -17.79
C TRP A 179 33.91 62.26 -17.32
N PHE A 180 34.38 63.48 -17.05
CA PHE A 180 33.54 64.59 -16.59
C PHE A 180 32.99 65.48 -17.72
N LYS A 181 33.13 65.07 -18.98
CA LYS A 181 32.54 65.77 -20.13
C LYS A 181 31.15 65.19 -20.43
N SER A 182 30.16 65.55 -19.61
CA SER A 182 28.74 65.49 -19.96
C SER A 182 27.99 66.57 -19.19
#